data_AF-A0A2M7CF46-F1
#
_entry.id   AF-A0A2M7CF46-F1
#
_cell.length_a   1.000
_cell.length_b   1.000
_cell.length_c   1.000
_cell.angle_alpha   90.00
_cell.angle_beta   90.00
_cell.angle_gamma   90.00
#
_symmetry.space_group_name_H-M   'P 1'
#
loop_
_entity.id
_entity.type
_entity.pdbx_description
1 polymer ?
#
loop_
_entity_poly.entity_id
_entity_poly.type
_entity_poly.pdbx_seq_one_letter_code
_entity_poly.pdbx_strand_id
1 'polypeptide(L)'
;RFKFKTYLVFLILWATFVYDPLAHWVWGVGGWIRNLGALDFAGGLVVHISSGIAALAATLVVGKRKGYGDEPMPPHNLTMTLLGAALLWFGWFGFNGGSAVASGSLATNAFVVTHISTAAAALSWMIAEWAYRGNPTVLGVASGAVAGLVAITPASGFVGPVSAIIIGLVAGVACYYAINLKTKLGYDDSLDVVGVHGVGGTWGALATGLFACKAINSAGNDGLFFGNFSLIGIQALSVVSVWIYSFVVTLIILKILDWTMGLRVSEEHEINGLDLSQHGEAGYSF
;
A
#
# COMPACT_ATOMS: atom_id res chain seq x y z
N ARG A 1 8.58 6.13 17.58
CA ARG A 1 8.59 5.12 18.68
C ARG A 1 9.50 3.91 18.43
N PHE A 2 9.90 3.60 17.19
CA PHE A 2 10.86 2.53 16.94
C PHE A 2 12.29 2.96 17.33
N LYS A 3 13.09 2.03 17.87
CA LYS A 3 14.54 2.22 17.98
C LYS A 3 15.16 2.24 16.58
N PHE A 4 15.93 3.26 16.26
CA PHE A 4 16.44 3.45 14.89
C PHE A 4 17.36 2.30 14.44
N LYS A 5 18.27 1.85 15.32
CA LYS A 5 19.16 0.72 15.03
C LYS A 5 18.41 -0.57 14.73
N THR A 6 17.40 -0.90 15.53
CA THR A 6 16.55 -2.09 15.32
C THR A 6 15.76 -1.99 14.02
N TYR A 7 15.28 -0.77 13.69
CA TYR A 7 14.60 -0.52 12.42
C TYR A 7 15.50 -0.77 11.21
N LEU A 8 16.78 -0.35 11.23
CA LEU A 8 17.72 -0.64 10.13
C LEU A 8 17.94 -2.15 9.93
N VAL A 9 18.10 -2.90 11.01
CA VAL A 9 18.23 -4.37 10.93
C VAL A 9 16.93 -5.00 10.41
N PHE A 10 15.78 -4.52 10.88
CA PHE A 10 14.48 -4.93 10.37
C PHE A 10 14.37 -4.74 8.85
N LEU A 11 14.78 -3.59 8.31
CA LEU A 11 14.70 -3.33 6.87
C LEU A 11 15.49 -4.35 6.05
N ILE A 12 16.72 -4.68 6.46
CA ILE A 12 17.56 -5.66 5.77
C ILE A 12 16.92 -7.05 5.82
N LEU A 13 16.48 -7.47 7.01
CA LEU A 13 15.84 -8.78 7.19
C LEU A 13 14.53 -8.87 6.43
N TRP A 14 13.69 -7.83 6.48
CA TRP A 14 12.40 -7.81 5.80
C TRP A 14 12.56 -7.80 4.29
N ALA A 15 13.50 -7.02 3.75
CA ALA A 15 13.81 -7.07 2.32
C ALA A 15 14.23 -8.48 1.89
N THR A 16 15.17 -9.09 2.63
CA THR A 16 15.72 -10.41 2.29
C THR A 16 14.71 -11.55 2.44
N PHE A 17 13.91 -11.55 3.49
CA PHE A 17 13.06 -12.69 3.86
C PHE A 17 11.57 -12.49 3.52
N VAL A 18 11.13 -11.28 3.23
CA VAL A 18 9.74 -10.99 2.84
C VAL A 18 9.68 -10.48 1.41
N TYR A 19 10.36 -9.39 1.09
CA TYR A 19 10.27 -8.77 -0.23
C TYR A 19 10.84 -9.67 -1.33
N ASP A 20 12.08 -10.13 -1.20
CA ASP A 20 12.74 -10.91 -2.26
C ASP A 20 12.01 -12.23 -2.57
N PRO A 21 11.53 -13.01 -1.58
CA PRO A 21 10.72 -14.20 -1.87
C PRO A 21 9.40 -13.87 -2.57
N LEU A 22 8.69 -12.81 -2.14
CA LEU A 22 7.45 -12.40 -2.78
C LEU A 22 7.68 -11.91 -4.21
N ALA A 23 8.73 -11.13 -4.45
CA ALA A 23 9.14 -10.71 -5.78
C ALA A 23 9.48 -11.92 -6.66
N HIS A 24 10.19 -12.92 -6.12
CA HIS A 24 10.46 -14.16 -6.85
C HIS A 24 9.17 -14.95 -7.16
N TRP A 25 8.24 -15.06 -6.22
CA TRP A 25 6.98 -15.78 -6.43
C TRP A 25 6.14 -15.19 -7.56
N VAL A 26 6.07 -13.85 -7.62
CA VAL A 26 5.16 -13.12 -8.52
C VAL A 26 5.82 -12.77 -9.85
N TRP A 27 7.10 -12.37 -9.87
CA TRP A 27 7.79 -11.91 -11.07
C TRP A 27 8.92 -12.83 -11.53
N GLY A 28 9.53 -13.59 -10.61
CA GLY A 28 10.66 -14.48 -10.91
C GLY A 28 10.31 -15.57 -11.91
N VAL A 29 11.26 -15.91 -12.79
CA VAL A 29 11.15 -17.13 -13.61
C VAL A 29 11.18 -18.33 -12.66
N GLY A 30 10.17 -19.20 -12.74
CA GLY A 30 9.98 -20.31 -11.80
C GLY A 30 9.18 -19.95 -10.55
N GLY A 31 8.78 -18.69 -10.38
CA GLY A 31 7.90 -18.26 -9.29
C GLY A 31 6.53 -18.93 -9.35
N TRP A 32 6.05 -19.46 -8.22
CA TRP A 32 4.83 -20.27 -8.22
C TRP A 32 3.56 -19.44 -8.48
N ILE A 33 3.43 -18.22 -7.93
CA ILE A 33 2.30 -17.32 -8.20
C ILE A 33 2.27 -16.94 -9.68
N ARG A 34 3.44 -16.63 -10.25
CA ARG A 34 3.58 -16.40 -11.69
C ARG A 34 3.12 -17.61 -12.51
N ASN A 35 3.56 -18.80 -12.15
CA ASN A 35 3.23 -20.04 -12.85
C ASN A 35 1.74 -20.44 -12.73
N LEU A 36 1.06 -19.97 -11.68
CA LEU A 36 -0.40 -20.10 -11.56
C LEU A 36 -1.16 -19.21 -12.57
N GLY A 37 -0.49 -18.24 -13.20
CA GLY A 37 -1.09 -17.29 -14.13
C GLY A 37 -1.69 -16.05 -13.45
N ALA A 38 -1.29 -15.76 -12.21
CA ALA A 38 -1.66 -14.52 -11.52
C ALA A 38 -1.08 -13.30 -12.24
N LEU A 39 -1.80 -12.18 -12.18
CA LEU A 39 -1.42 -10.92 -12.78
C LEU A 39 -1.11 -9.89 -11.69
N ASP A 40 0.10 -9.34 -11.75
CA ASP A 40 0.53 -8.22 -10.93
C ASP A 40 1.53 -7.38 -11.71
N PHE A 41 1.03 -6.34 -12.40
CA PHE A 41 1.81 -5.60 -13.38
C PHE A 41 2.99 -4.84 -12.76
N ALA A 42 2.74 -4.13 -11.66
CA ALA A 42 3.71 -3.21 -11.07
C ALA A 42 3.87 -3.37 -9.53
N GLY A 43 3.22 -4.36 -8.90
CA GLY A 43 3.49 -4.71 -7.49
C GLY A 43 2.36 -4.47 -6.51
N GLY A 44 1.11 -4.72 -6.91
CA GLY A 44 0.00 -4.80 -5.97
C GLY A 44 0.22 -5.85 -4.89
N LEU A 45 0.65 -7.06 -5.27
CA LEU A 45 0.98 -8.13 -4.33
C LEU A 45 2.34 -7.85 -3.66
N VAL A 46 3.37 -7.63 -4.49
CA VAL A 46 4.78 -7.59 -4.05
C VAL A 46 5.11 -6.36 -3.20
N VAL A 47 4.49 -5.21 -3.47
CA VAL A 47 4.82 -3.93 -2.81
C VAL A 47 3.72 -3.52 -1.84
N HIS A 48 2.48 -3.40 -2.31
CA HIS A 48 1.43 -2.75 -1.52
C HIS A 48 0.79 -3.69 -0.50
N ILE A 49 0.36 -4.87 -0.92
CA ILE A 49 -0.21 -5.85 0.00
C ILE A 49 0.87 -6.30 0.98
N SER A 50 2.08 -6.62 0.51
CA SER A 50 3.16 -7.07 1.39
C SER A 50 3.46 -6.03 2.48
N SER A 51 3.67 -4.75 2.13
CA SER A 51 3.95 -3.68 3.09
C SER A 51 2.74 -3.34 3.98
N GLY A 52 1.53 -3.34 3.43
CA GLY A 52 0.30 -3.10 4.20
C GLY A 52 0.06 -4.16 5.27
N ILE A 53 0.27 -5.43 4.93
CA ILE A 53 0.10 -6.54 5.89
C ILE A 53 1.29 -6.63 6.87
N ALA A 54 2.51 -6.31 6.42
CA ALA A 54 3.66 -6.17 7.31
C ALA A 54 3.45 -5.03 8.33
N ALA A 55 2.87 -3.90 7.90
CA ALA A 55 2.50 -2.80 8.79
C ALA A 55 1.45 -3.24 9.82
N LEU A 56 0.46 -4.06 9.43
CA LEU A 56 -0.49 -4.64 10.38
C LEU A 56 0.23 -5.48 11.44
N ALA A 57 1.12 -6.39 11.04
CA ALA A 57 1.93 -7.16 12.00
C ALA A 57 2.76 -6.23 12.91
N ALA A 58 3.41 -5.21 12.35
CA ALA A 58 4.23 -4.26 13.09
C ALA A 58 3.44 -3.47 14.13
N THR A 59 2.25 -2.99 13.78
CA THR A 59 1.41 -2.20 14.69
C THR A 59 0.88 -3.05 15.85
N LEU A 60 0.61 -4.34 15.62
CA LEU A 60 0.20 -5.29 16.66
C LEU A 60 1.33 -5.65 17.62
N VAL A 61 2.58 -5.77 17.13
CA VAL A 61 3.73 -6.12 17.98
C VAL A 61 4.27 -4.92 18.75
N VAL A 62 4.48 -3.78 18.09
CA VAL A 62 5.07 -2.59 18.73
C VAL A 62 4.06 -1.84 19.60
N GLY A 63 2.77 -2.02 19.30
CA GLY A 63 1.68 -1.40 20.03
C GLY A 63 1.52 0.10 19.72
N LYS A 64 0.61 0.70 20.48
CA LYS A 64 0.14 2.08 20.33
C LYS A 64 1.16 3.11 20.79
N ARG A 65 1.21 4.25 20.14
CA ARG A 65 1.91 5.45 20.64
C ARG A 65 1.32 5.91 21.97
N LYS A 66 2.14 6.56 22.79
CA LYS A 66 1.64 7.24 23.98
C LYS A 66 0.64 8.32 23.58
N GLY A 67 -0.47 8.42 24.32
CA GLY A 67 -1.58 9.35 24.02
C GLY A 67 -2.52 8.89 22.90
N TYR A 68 -2.32 7.72 22.28
CA TYR A 68 -3.18 7.30 21.17
C TYR A 68 -4.63 7.06 21.62
N GLY A 69 -5.55 7.89 21.11
CA GLY A 69 -6.97 7.86 21.46
C GLY A 69 -7.36 8.87 22.55
N ASP A 70 -6.38 9.36 23.32
CA ASP A 70 -6.58 10.28 24.43
C ASP A 70 -6.09 11.70 24.09
N GLU A 71 -5.05 11.82 23.25
CA GLU A 71 -4.41 13.08 22.87
C GLU A 71 -4.55 13.34 21.35
N PRO A 72 -4.82 14.59 20.92
CA PRO A 72 -4.80 14.95 19.51
C PRO A 72 -3.40 14.77 18.89
N MET A 73 -3.31 14.02 17.78
CA MET A 73 -2.08 13.80 17.02
C MET A 73 -2.17 14.36 15.60
N PRO A 74 -2.23 15.69 15.41
CA PRO A 74 -2.32 16.28 14.08
C PRO A 74 -1.03 16.09 13.27
N PRO A 75 -1.10 16.12 11.92
CA PRO A 75 0.08 16.14 11.08
C PRO A 75 0.97 17.34 11.43
N HIS A 76 2.27 17.11 11.60
CA HIS A 76 3.21 18.19 11.97
C HIS A 76 3.33 19.26 10.85
N ASN A 77 3.28 18.86 9.58
CA ASN A 77 3.38 19.75 8.43
C ASN A 77 2.57 19.21 7.24
N LEU A 78 1.44 19.86 6.99
CA LEU A 78 0.52 19.46 5.92
C LEU A 78 1.10 19.74 4.53
N THR A 79 1.83 20.85 4.36
CA THR A 79 2.48 21.20 3.10
C THR A 79 3.53 20.17 2.70
N MET A 80 4.34 19.69 3.65
CA MET A 80 5.32 18.64 3.38
C MET A 80 4.65 17.30 3.04
N THR A 81 3.50 17.01 3.66
CA THR A 81 2.69 15.83 3.32
C THR A 81 2.18 15.92 1.88
N LEU A 82 1.72 17.10 1.44
CA LEU A 82 1.26 17.31 0.07
C LEU A 82 2.38 17.28 -0.96
N LEU A 83 3.56 17.80 -0.61
CA LEU A 83 4.76 17.64 -1.43
C LEU A 83 5.07 16.15 -1.63
N GLY A 84 5.02 15.36 -0.55
CA GLY A 84 5.17 13.90 -0.63
C GLY A 84 4.15 13.25 -1.55
N ALA A 85 2.86 13.59 -1.41
CA ALA A 85 1.80 13.07 -2.27
C ALA A 85 2.00 13.46 -3.76
N ALA A 86 2.44 14.69 -4.04
CA ALA A 86 2.74 15.14 -5.39
C ALA A 86 3.93 14.38 -6.00
N LEU A 87 5.00 14.16 -5.23
CA LEU A 87 6.16 13.37 -5.65
C LEU A 87 5.79 11.91 -5.87
N LEU A 88 4.94 11.33 -5.03
CA LEU A 88 4.42 9.97 -5.20
C LEU A 88 3.63 9.85 -6.50
N TRP A 89 2.68 10.77 -6.76
CA TRP A 89 1.90 10.76 -8.00
C TRP A 89 2.81 10.91 -9.23
N PHE A 90 3.72 11.88 -9.21
CA PHE A 90 4.68 12.08 -10.29
C PHE A 90 5.55 10.83 -10.52
N GLY A 91 6.14 10.28 -9.47
CA GLY A 91 6.98 9.08 -9.55
C GLY A 91 6.22 7.84 -10.00
N TRP A 92 4.92 7.76 -9.70
CA TRP A 92 4.10 6.60 -10.06
C TRP A 92 3.89 6.44 -11.56
N PHE A 93 4.04 7.51 -12.34
CA PHE A 93 4.08 7.40 -13.80
C PHE A 93 5.24 6.52 -14.27
N GLY A 94 6.41 6.66 -13.64
CA GLY A 94 7.55 5.76 -13.86
C GLY A 94 7.32 4.38 -13.27
N PHE A 95 6.69 4.30 -12.09
CA PHE A 95 6.41 3.03 -11.41
C PHE A 95 5.52 2.10 -12.25
N ASN A 96 4.35 2.58 -12.68
CA ASN A 96 3.42 1.79 -13.49
C ASN A 96 3.83 1.79 -14.97
N GLY A 97 4.08 2.96 -15.57
CA GLY A 97 4.46 3.04 -16.98
C GLY A 97 5.75 2.30 -17.31
N GLY A 98 6.74 2.38 -16.42
CA GLY A 98 8.03 1.69 -16.56
C GLY A 98 7.95 0.18 -16.35
N SER A 99 6.91 -0.33 -15.68
CA SER A 99 6.68 -1.78 -15.53
C SER A 99 6.34 -2.48 -16.85
N ALA A 100 6.05 -1.72 -17.91
CA ALA A 100 5.99 -2.24 -19.27
C ALA A 100 7.35 -2.68 -19.84
N VAL A 101 8.46 -2.31 -19.18
CA VAL A 101 9.88 -2.58 -19.55
C VAL A 101 10.27 -2.17 -20.98
N ALA A 102 9.43 -1.40 -21.64
CA ALA A 102 9.62 -0.86 -22.98
C ALA A 102 8.76 0.39 -23.15
N SER A 103 9.17 1.30 -24.04
CA SER A 103 8.32 2.40 -24.49
C SER A 103 7.35 1.89 -25.56
N GLY A 104 6.07 2.28 -25.48
CA GLY A 104 5.06 1.85 -26.45
C GLY A 104 3.63 2.00 -25.93
N SER A 105 2.67 1.40 -26.64
CA SER A 105 1.24 1.49 -26.34
C SER A 105 0.89 0.99 -24.94
N LEU A 106 1.53 -0.08 -24.47
CA LEU A 106 1.30 -0.63 -23.13
C LEU A 106 1.76 0.34 -22.02
N ALA A 107 2.95 0.92 -22.14
CA ALA A 107 3.45 1.92 -21.21
C ALA A 107 2.54 3.17 -21.17
N THR A 108 2.11 3.64 -22.35
CA THR A 108 1.16 4.75 -22.48
C THR A 108 -0.18 4.42 -21.83
N ASN A 109 -0.71 3.22 -22.03
CA ASN A 109 -1.96 2.78 -21.40
C ASN A 109 -1.81 2.76 -19.87
N ALA A 110 -0.74 2.13 -19.35
CA ALA A 110 -0.45 2.08 -17.92
C ALA A 110 -0.32 3.47 -17.29
N PHE A 111 0.34 4.40 -17.98
CA PHE A 111 0.43 5.80 -17.58
C PHE A 111 -0.97 6.45 -17.46
N VAL A 112 -1.81 6.28 -18.49
CA VAL A 112 -3.15 6.89 -18.55
C VAL A 112 -4.06 6.34 -17.45
N VAL A 113 -4.13 5.01 -17.29
CA VAL A 113 -5.00 4.41 -16.28
C VAL A 113 -4.53 4.73 -14.86
N THR A 114 -3.21 4.91 -14.66
CA THR A 114 -2.64 5.37 -13.38
C THR A 114 -3.20 6.73 -13.01
N HIS A 115 -3.17 7.70 -13.91
CA HIS A 115 -3.71 9.03 -13.66
C HIS A 115 -5.22 9.00 -13.39
N ILE A 116 -5.97 8.26 -14.21
CA ILE A 116 -7.43 8.18 -14.13
C ILE A 116 -7.89 7.55 -12.80
N SER A 117 -7.30 6.41 -12.41
CA SER A 117 -7.64 5.75 -11.15
C SER A 117 -7.33 6.66 -9.95
N THR A 118 -6.20 7.37 -10.01
CA THR A 118 -5.78 8.30 -8.95
C THR A 118 -6.77 9.45 -8.78
N ALA A 119 -7.17 10.09 -9.88
CA ALA A 119 -8.15 11.17 -9.85
C ALA A 119 -9.53 10.67 -9.36
N ALA A 120 -9.96 9.49 -9.79
CA ALA A 120 -11.20 8.87 -9.36
C ALA A 120 -11.19 8.52 -7.86
N ALA A 121 -10.09 8.00 -7.34
CA ALA A 121 -9.94 7.67 -5.92
C ALA A 121 -9.86 8.92 -5.04
N ALA A 122 -9.15 9.96 -5.48
CA ALA A 122 -9.13 11.26 -4.80
C ALA A 122 -10.54 11.87 -4.70
N LEU A 123 -11.30 11.85 -5.80
CA LEU A 123 -12.67 12.35 -5.84
C LEU A 123 -13.62 11.54 -4.95
N SER A 124 -13.61 10.22 -5.07
CA SER A 124 -14.50 9.35 -4.29
C SER A 124 -14.19 9.36 -2.80
N TRP A 125 -12.91 9.46 -2.43
CA TRP A 125 -12.51 9.68 -1.04
C TRP A 125 -13.03 11.01 -0.53
N MET A 126 -12.84 12.10 -1.27
CA MET A 126 -13.32 13.43 -0.90
C MET A 126 -14.83 13.41 -0.67
N ILE A 127 -15.59 12.75 -1.55
CA ILE A 127 -17.04 12.61 -1.43
C ILE A 127 -17.41 11.78 -0.19
N ALA A 128 -16.75 10.64 0.04
CA ALA A 128 -17.01 9.79 1.20
C ALA A 128 -16.69 10.51 2.51
N GLU A 129 -15.57 11.24 2.55
CA GLU A 129 -15.18 12.04 3.70
C GLU A 129 -16.16 13.17 3.96
N TRP A 130 -16.57 13.90 2.91
CA TRP A 130 -17.55 14.96 3.03
C TRP A 130 -18.90 14.43 3.54
N ALA A 131 -19.38 13.31 3.00
CA ALA A 131 -20.62 12.69 3.43
C ALA A 131 -20.58 12.24 4.91
N TYR A 132 -19.44 11.75 5.39
CA TYR A 132 -19.32 11.23 6.76
C TYR A 132 -18.91 12.29 7.80
N ARG A 133 -18.08 13.27 7.43
CA ARG A 133 -17.49 14.28 8.35
C ARG A 133 -17.99 15.70 8.13
N GLY A 134 -18.78 15.94 7.08
CA GLY A 134 -19.37 17.25 6.75
C GLY A 134 -18.45 18.20 5.99
N ASN A 135 -17.13 17.94 5.95
CA ASN A 135 -16.17 18.76 5.20
C ASN A 135 -15.09 17.88 4.55
N PRO A 136 -14.65 18.20 3.32
CA PRO A 136 -13.51 17.55 2.69
C PRO A 136 -12.19 18.09 3.27
N THR A 137 -11.17 17.24 3.37
CA THR A 137 -9.83 17.64 3.82
C THR A 137 -8.79 17.42 2.72
N VAL A 138 -7.79 18.29 2.69
CA VAL A 138 -6.68 18.18 1.74
C VAL A 138 -5.83 16.92 2.03
N LEU A 139 -5.72 16.52 3.30
CA LEU A 139 -5.10 15.25 3.69
C LEU A 139 -5.88 14.03 3.16
N GLY A 140 -7.20 14.09 3.26
CA GLY A 140 -8.10 13.07 2.73
C GLY A 140 -7.95 12.92 1.23
N VAL A 141 -7.98 14.02 0.48
CA VAL A 141 -7.75 14.02 -0.99
C VAL A 141 -6.38 13.40 -1.33
N ALA A 142 -5.32 13.77 -0.62
CA ALA A 142 -3.98 13.20 -0.82
C ALA A 142 -3.95 11.68 -0.53
N SER A 143 -4.62 11.24 0.53
CA SER A 143 -4.74 9.81 0.88
C SER A 143 -5.53 9.03 -0.16
N GLY A 144 -6.63 9.62 -0.65
CA GLY A 144 -7.44 9.07 -1.74
C GLY A 144 -6.64 8.95 -3.05
N ALA A 145 -5.81 9.93 -3.38
CA ALA A 145 -4.92 9.83 -4.53
C ALA A 145 -3.97 8.62 -4.38
N VAL A 146 -3.29 8.46 -3.25
CA VAL A 146 -2.41 7.31 -3.01
C VAL A 146 -3.19 5.98 -3.05
N ALA A 147 -4.41 5.93 -2.52
CA ALA A 147 -5.25 4.74 -2.62
C ALA A 147 -5.56 4.33 -4.07
N GLY A 148 -5.82 5.30 -4.96
CA GLY A 148 -6.03 5.04 -6.38
C GLY A 148 -4.78 4.57 -7.12
N LEU A 149 -3.62 5.15 -6.78
CA LEU A 149 -2.30 4.73 -7.27
C LEU A 149 -1.99 3.29 -6.86
N VAL A 150 -2.21 2.96 -5.59
CA VAL A 150 -2.05 1.61 -5.06
C VAL A 150 -2.98 0.62 -5.76
N ALA A 151 -4.26 0.93 -5.86
CA ALA A 151 -5.25 -0.02 -6.38
C ALA A 151 -5.07 -0.31 -7.88
N ILE A 152 -4.63 0.68 -8.67
CA ILE A 152 -4.40 0.45 -10.10
C ILE A 152 -3.08 -0.25 -10.40
N THR A 153 -2.11 -0.21 -9.48
CA THR A 153 -0.77 -0.80 -9.67
C THR A 153 -0.78 -2.22 -10.24
N PRO A 154 -1.46 -3.22 -9.65
CA PRO A 154 -1.47 -4.57 -10.20
C PRO A 154 -2.20 -4.68 -11.55
N ALA A 155 -3.14 -3.77 -11.82
CA ALA A 155 -4.04 -3.79 -12.97
C ALA A 155 -3.54 -2.95 -14.15
N SER A 156 -2.60 -2.02 -13.93
CA SER A 156 -2.34 -0.89 -14.83
C SER A 156 -1.90 -1.29 -16.24
N GLY A 157 -1.26 -2.45 -16.41
CA GLY A 157 -0.92 -2.99 -17.73
C GLY A 157 -1.91 -4.02 -18.28
N PHE A 158 -3.11 -4.14 -17.72
CA PHE A 158 -4.10 -5.14 -18.11
C PHE A 158 -5.51 -4.59 -18.31
N VAL A 159 -5.79 -3.35 -17.91
CA VAL A 159 -7.15 -2.77 -17.90
C VAL A 159 -7.26 -1.49 -18.73
N GLY A 160 -8.46 -1.19 -19.21
CA GLY A 160 -8.74 0.05 -19.93
C GLY A 160 -9.14 1.22 -19.01
N PRO A 161 -9.24 2.46 -19.55
CA PRO A 161 -9.62 3.66 -18.80
C PRO A 161 -10.93 3.55 -18.02
N VAL A 162 -11.97 2.93 -18.58
CA VAL A 162 -13.28 2.79 -17.92
C VAL A 162 -13.17 1.92 -16.66
N SER A 163 -12.46 0.79 -16.76
CA SER A 163 -12.17 -0.06 -15.61
C SER A 163 -11.33 0.65 -14.56
N ALA A 164 -10.36 1.48 -14.99
CA ALA A 164 -9.53 2.26 -14.08
C ALA A 164 -10.33 3.28 -13.25
N ILE A 165 -11.37 3.90 -13.83
CA ILE A 165 -12.30 4.76 -13.08
C ILE A 165 -12.97 3.96 -11.96
N ILE A 166 -13.51 2.78 -12.28
CA ILE A 166 -14.20 1.93 -11.30
C ILE A 166 -13.23 1.47 -10.20
N ILE A 167 -12.03 1.03 -10.57
CA ILE A 167 -10.98 0.63 -9.62
C ILE A 167 -10.67 1.78 -8.65
N GLY A 168 -10.45 2.99 -9.18
CA GLY A 168 -10.16 4.17 -8.37
C GLY A 168 -11.32 4.57 -7.46
N LEU A 169 -12.55 4.65 -8.00
CA LEU A 169 -13.75 5.01 -7.22
C LEU A 169 -13.96 4.07 -6.02
N VAL A 170 -13.84 2.76 -6.25
CA VAL A 170 -13.98 1.77 -5.18
C VAL A 170 -12.82 1.85 -4.20
N ALA A 171 -11.59 2.06 -4.68
CA ALA A 171 -10.41 2.19 -3.82
C ALA A 171 -10.52 3.37 -2.85
N GLY A 172 -10.95 4.54 -3.33
CA GLY A 172 -11.11 5.73 -2.50
C GLY A 172 -12.09 5.50 -1.36
N VAL A 173 -13.26 4.91 -1.66
CA VAL A 173 -14.28 4.59 -0.65
C VAL A 173 -13.82 3.49 0.31
N ALA A 174 -13.29 2.38 -0.21
CA ALA A 174 -12.89 1.22 0.59
C ALA A 174 -11.74 1.57 1.55
N CYS A 175 -10.72 2.29 1.07
CA CYS A 175 -9.59 2.69 1.90
C CYS A 175 -10.01 3.73 2.96
N TYR A 176 -10.91 4.66 2.62
CA TYR A 176 -11.46 5.58 3.61
C TYR A 176 -12.13 4.84 4.77
N TYR A 177 -13.03 3.89 4.48
CA TYR A 177 -13.70 3.12 5.52
C TYR A 177 -12.73 2.23 6.30
N ALA A 178 -11.73 1.63 5.65
CA ALA A 178 -10.72 0.82 6.32
C ALA A 178 -9.95 1.61 7.38
N ILE A 179 -9.57 2.86 7.06
CA ILE A 179 -8.89 3.75 8.00
C ILE A 179 -9.79 4.10 9.18
N ASN A 180 -11.06 4.40 8.93
CA ASN A 180 -12.00 4.70 10.00
C ASN A 180 -12.30 3.46 10.88
N LEU A 181 -12.11 2.24 10.35
CA LEU A 181 -12.30 1.00 11.10
C LEU A 181 -11.16 0.71 12.09
N LYS A 182 -9.94 1.21 11.85
CA LYS A 182 -8.77 0.95 12.70
C LYS A 182 -8.98 1.38 14.16
N THR A 183 -9.71 2.48 14.38
CA THR A 183 -10.01 2.99 15.72
C THR A 183 -10.92 2.03 16.50
N LYS A 184 -11.87 1.38 15.82
CA LYS A 184 -12.73 0.34 16.41
C LYS A 184 -11.96 -0.97 16.65
N LEU A 185 -11.03 -1.30 15.77
CA LEU A 185 -10.15 -2.48 15.90
C LEU A 185 -9.01 -2.27 16.90
N GLY A 186 -8.79 -1.02 17.34
CA GLY A 186 -7.90 -0.70 18.44
C GLY A 186 -6.41 -0.86 18.14
N TYR A 187 -5.97 -0.75 16.88
CA TYR A 187 -4.55 -0.72 16.52
C TYR A 187 -4.11 0.66 16.04
N ASP A 188 -2.86 1.03 16.34
CA ASP A 188 -2.27 2.32 15.94
C ASP A 188 -1.39 2.17 14.70
N ASP A 189 -2.05 2.05 13.56
CA ASP A 189 -1.45 2.29 12.26
C ASP A 189 -1.35 3.81 12.02
N SER A 190 -0.18 4.34 12.33
CA SER A 190 0.03 5.77 12.52
C SER A 190 -0.13 6.60 11.25
N LEU A 191 0.12 5.99 10.09
CA LEU A 191 0.10 6.64 8.77
C LEU A 191 -0.82 5.92 7.78
N ASP A 192 -1.72 5.08 8.28
CA ASP A 192 -2.76 4.42 7.48
C ASP A 192 -2.25 3.48 6.37
N VAL A 193 -1.08 2.89 6.57
CA VAL A 193 -0.44 1.98 5.61
C VAL A 193 -1.29 0.72 5.40
N VAL A 194 -1.92 0.19 6.45
CA VAL A 194 -2.82 -0.98 6.34
C VAL A 194 -4.05 -0.63 5.51
N GLY A 195 -4.66 0.53 5.77
CA GLY A 195 -5.88 0.97 5.09
C GLY A 195 -5.64 1.34 3.63
N VAL A 196 -4.53 2.02 3.32
CA VAL A 196 -4.22 2.47 1.95
C VAL A 196 -3.55 1.36 1.15
N HIS A 197 -2.44 0.80 1.64
CA HIS A 197 -1.65 -0.18 0.89
C HIS A 197 -2.21 -1.60 1.01
N GLY A 198 -2.61 -2.02 2.22
CA GLY A 198 -3.16 -3.36 2.45
C GLY A 198 -4.51 -3.56 1.77
N VAL A 199 -5.49 -2.71 2.09
CA VAL A 199 -6.85 -2.81 1.52
C VAL A 199 -6.88 -2.35 0.06
N GLY A 200 -6.25 -1.22 -0.28
CA GLY A 200 -6.18 -0.74 -1.66
C GLY A 200 -5.47 -1.73 -2.57
N GLY A 201 -4.34 -2.32 -2.13
CA GLY A 201 -3.61 -3.31 -2.90
C GLY A 201 -4.42 -4.60 -3.09
N THR A 202 -5.13 -5.03 -2.05
CA THR A 202 -6.02 -6.20 -2.11
C THR A 202 -7.15 -5.98 -3.10
N TRP A 203 -7.86 -4.85 -2.99
CA TRP A 203 -8.89 -4.49 -3.95
C TRP A 203 -8.33 -4.44 -5.38
N GLY A 204 -7.18 -3.79 -5.57
CA GLY A 204 -6.52 -3.71 -6.87
C GLY A 204 -6.20 -5.07 -7.49
N ALA A 205 -5.63 -5.98 -6.69
CA ALA A 205 -5.27 -7.33 -7.14
C ALA A 205 -6.52 -8.15 -7.51
N LEU A 206 -7.59 -8.07 -6.72
CA LEU A 206 -8.86 -8.72 -7.04
C LEU A 206 -9.52 -8.09 -8.28
N ALA A 207 -9.55 -6.75 -8.36
CA ALA A 207 -10.11 -6.04 -9.49
C ALA A 207 -9.33 -6.31 -10.79
N THR A 208 -8.03 -6.59 -10.72
CA THR A 208 -7.26 -7.11 -11.87
C THR A 208 -7.89 -8.41 -12.39
N GLY A 209 -8.24 -9.34 -11.50
CA GLY A 209 -8.91 -10.59 -11.89
C GLY A 209 -10.34 -10.40 -12.43
N LEU A 210 -10.97 -9.26 -12.16
CA LEU A 210 -12.28 -8.90 -12.70
C LEU A 210 -12.17 -8.27 -14.10
N PHE A 211 -11.25 -7.32 -14.25
CA PHE A 211 -11.22 -6.37 -15.38
C PHE A 211 -10.05 -6.58 -16.36
N ALA A 212 -9.11 -7.49 -16.11
CA ALA A 212 -8.01 -7.74 -17.04
C ALA A 212 -8.54 -8.13 -18.43
N CYS A 213 -7.91 -7.62 -19.48
CA CYS A 213 -8.34 -7.81 -20.86
C CYS A 213 -7.14 -8.06 -21.77
N LYS A 214 -7.15 -9.17 -22.52
CA LYS A 214 -6.08 -9.51 -23.47
C LYS A 214 -5.95 -8.52 -24.63
N ALA A 215 -7.00 -7.74 -24.91
CA ALA A 215 -6.94 -6.66 -25.89
C ALA A 215 -6.03 -5.50 -25.44
N ILE A 216 -5.83 -5.33 -24.13
CA ILE A 216 -4.88 -4.36 -23.57
C ILE A 216 -3.46 -4.93 -23.56
N ASN A 217 -3.34 -6.19 -23.12
CA ASN A 217 -2.05 -6.87 -23.03
C ASN A 217 -2.20 -8.37 -23.29
N SER A 218 -1.71 -8.82 -24.45
CA SER A 218 -1.79 -10.21 -24.88
C SER A 218 -0.93 -11.17 -24.05
N ALA A 219 0.04 -10.66 -23.29
CA ALA A 219 0.83 -11.46 -22.34
C ALA A 219 0.08 -11.75 -21.03
N GLY A 220 -1.04 -11.05 -20.77
CA GLY A 220 -1.89 -11.28 -19.62
C GLY A 220 -2.99 -12.33 -19.88
N ASN A 221 -4.01 -12.28 -19.03
CA ASN A 221 -5.22 -13.09 -19.16
C ASN A 221 -6.47 -12.23 -19.17
N ASP A 222 -7.55 -12.75 -19.74
CA ASP A 222 -8.86 -12.13 -19.56
C ASP A 222 -9.32 -12.35 -18.11
N GLY A 223 -10.03 -11.37 -17.57
CA GLY A 223 -10.68 -11.43 -16.27
C GLY A 223 -12.13 -11.93 -16.37
N LEU A 224 -12.80 -11.91 -15.23
CA LEU A 224 -14.17 -12.40 -15.08
C LEU A 224 -15.13 -11.76 -16.10
N PHE A 225 -15.08 -10.43 -16.26
CA PHE A 225 -15.97 -9.69 -17.15
C PHE A 225 -15.66 -9.86 -18.64
N PHE A 226 -14.53 -10.51 -18.96
CA PHE A 226 -14.11 -10.86 -20.30
C PHE A 226 -14.15 -12.38 -20.54
N GLY A 227 -14.85 -13.13 -19.68
CA GLY A 227 -15.20 -14.54 -19.90
C GLY A 227 -14.32 -15.58 -19.20
N ASN A 228 -13.31 -15.16 -18.43
CA ASN A 228 -12.43 -16.07 -17.71
C ASN A 228 -12.67 -16.03 -16.19
N PHE A 229 -13.45 -17.00 -15.72
CA PHE A 229 -13.81 -17.13 -14.30
C PHE A 229 -12.65 -17.62 -13.42
N SER A 230 -11.60 -18.25 -13.96
CA SER A 230 -10.53 -18.80 -13.13
C SER A 230 -9.61 -17.71 -12.58
N LEU A 231 -9.46 -16.59 -13.30
CA LEU A 231 -8.48 -15.56 -12.94
C LEU A 231 -8.79 -14.90 -11.58
N ILE A 232 -10.07 -14.64 -11.26
CA ILE A 232 -10.43 -14.08 -9.95
C ILE A 232 -10.06 -15.02 -8.79
N GLY A 233 -10.20 -16.34 -9.00
CA GLY A 233 -9.78 -17.35 -8.03
C GLY A 233 -8.27 -17.39 -7.84
N ILE A 234 -7.51 -17.29 -8.94
CA ILE A 234 -6.04 -17.22 -8.92
C ILE A 234 -5.55 -15.95 -8.20
N GLN A 235 -6.16 -14.79 -8.49
CA GLN A 235 -5.84 -13.54 -7.79
C GLN A 235 -6.16 -13.64 -6.30
N ALA A 236 -7.31 -14.19 -5.92
CA ALA A 236 -7.68 -14.37 -4.52
C ALA A 236 -6.72 -15.30 -3.77
N LEU A 237 -6.35 -16.44 -4.36
CA LEU A 237 -5.35 -17.33 -3.79
C LEU A 237 -4.00 -16.63 -3.60
N SER A 238 -3.58 -15.85 -4.60
CA SER A 238 -2.33 -15.09 -4.56
C SER A 238 -2.34 -14.04 -3.44
N VAL A 239 -3.42 -13.26 -3.33
CA VAL A 239 -3.64 -12.28 -2.25
C VAL A 239 -3.53 -12.95 -0.88
N VAL A 240 -4.29 -14.02 -0.64
CA VAL A 240 -4.30 -14.73 0.65
C VAL A 240 -2.92 -15.29 0.98
N SER A 241 -2.21 -15.82 -0.01
CA SER A 241 -0.86 -16.36 0.19
C SER A 241 0.14 -15.27 0.57
N VAL A 242 0.07 -14.10 -0.08
CA VAL A 242 0.90 -12.94 0.30
C VAL A 242 0.51 -12.38 1.66
N TRP A 243 -0.79 -12.34 2.01
CA TRP A 243 -1.24 -11.95 3.34
C TRP A 243 -0.62 -12.82 4.42
N ILE A 244 -0.78 -14.14 4.31
CA ILE A 244 -0.28 -15.09 5.30
C ILE A 244 1.24 -14.98 5.39
N TYR A 245 1.95 -15.03 4.26
CA TYR A 245 3.40 -15.01 4.26
C TYR A 245 3.95 -13.69 4.83
N SER A 246 3.49 -12.55 4.32
CA SER A 246 3.96 -11.24 4.80
C SER A 246 3.67 -11.06 6.29
N PHE A 247 2.47 -11.40 6.75
CA PHE A 247 2.10 -11.27 8.16
C PHE A 247 2.97 -12.15 9.05
N VAL A 248 3.06 -13.44 8.75
CA VAL A 248 3.75 -14.44 9.59
C VAL A 248 5.24 -14.17 9.63
N VAL A 249 5.90 -13.97 8.49
CA VAL A 249 7.34 -13.76 8.46
C VAL A 249 7.71 -12.41 9.08
N THR A 250 6.93 -11.35 8.83
CA THR A 250 7.14 -10.05 9.50
C THR A 250 6.97 -10.20 11.02
N LEU A 251 5.95 -10.92 11.48
CA LEU A 251 5.73 -11.18 12.91
C LEU A 251 6.93 -11.89 13.54
N ILE A 252 7.45 -12.93 12.89
CA ILE A 252 8.63 -13.67 13.35
C ILE A 252 9.84 -12.75 13.46
N ILE A 253 10.16 -12.00 12.40
CA ILE A 253 11.29 -11.07 12.38
C ILE A 253 11.17 -10.05 13.52
N LEU A 254 10.00 -9.43 13.67
CA LEU A 254 9.76 -8.45 14.72
C LEU A 254 9.91 -9.06 16.12
N LYS A 255 9.38 -10.27 16.37
CA LYS A 255 9.52 -10.93 17.68
C LYS A 255 10.96 -11.28 18.00
N ILE A 256 11.75 -11.74 17.01
CA ILE A 256 13.18 -12.00 17.20
C ILE A 256 13.92 -10.70 17.52
N LEU A 257 13.65 -9.63 16.78
CA LEU A 257 14.27 -8.32 17.03
C LEU A 257 13.85 -7.71 18.37
N ASP A 258 12.62 -7.91 18.79
CA ASP A 258 12.14 -7.45 20.09
C ASP A 258 12.86 -8.16 21.23
N TRP A 259 13.05 -9.47 21.13
CA TRP A 259 13.75 -10.26 22.13
C TRP A 259 15.26 -9.96 22.20
N THR A 260 15.88 -9.62 21.07
CA THR A 260 17.35 -9.43 20.98
C THR A 260 17.80 -7.99 21.14
N MET A 261 17.10 -7.03 20.50
CA MET A 261 17.49 -5.62 20.44
C MET A 261 16.43 -4.69 21.06
N GLY A 262 15.20 -5.16 21.18
CA GLY A 262 14.02 -4.37 21.52
C GLY A 262 13.55 -3.50 20.35
N LEU A 263 12.24 -3.45 20.10
CA LEU A 263 11.67 -2.66 19.00
C LEU A 263 11.42 -1.20 19.38
N ARG A 264 10.93 -0.96 20.60
CA ARG A 264 10.45 0.36 21.05
C ARG A 264 11.49 1.12 21.87
N VAL A 265 11.56 2.44 21.70
CA VAL A 265 12.31 3.33 22.59
C VAL A 265 11.69 3.35 24.00
N SER A 266 12.43 3.86 25.00
CA SER A 266 11.88 4.08 26.34
C SER A 266 10.77 5.13 26.31
N GLU A 267 9.93 5.14 27.34
CA GLU A 267 8.86 6.14 27.47
C GLU A 267 9.42 7.57 27.50
N GLU A 268 10.52 7.81 28.21
CA GLU A 268 11.22 9.09 28.24
C GLU A 268 11.68 9.53 26.84
N HIS A 269 12.27 8.63 26.07
CA HIS A 269 12.71 8.94 24.70
C HIS A 269 11.52 9.18 23.74
N GLU A 270 10.38 8.54 23.97
CA GLU A 270 9.16 8.81 23.20
C GLU A 270 8.58 10.19 23.52
N ILE A 271 8.62 10.62 24.78
CA ILE A 271 8.20 11.97 25.21
C ILE A 271 9.14 13.04 24.65
N ASN A 272 10.46 12.83 24.74
CA ASN A 272 11.46 13.78 24.26
C ASN A 272 11.50 13.90 22.72
N GLY A 273 10.90 12.94 22.00
CA GLY A 273 10.92 12.88 20.54
C GLY A 273 12.11 12.09 19.99
N LEU A 274 11.91 11.48 18.82
CA LEU A 274 12.92 10.61 18.20
C LEU A 274 14.06 11.41 17.55
N ASP A 275 13.81 12.63 17.09
CA ASP A 275 14.85 13.50 16.53
C ASP A 275 15.99 13.70 17.55
N LEU A 276 15.66 14.10 18.78
CA LEU A 276 16.65 14.27 19.84
C LEU A 276 17.18 12.92 20.35
N SER A 277 16.28 11.98 20.68
CA SER A 277 16.69 10.75 21.38
C SER A 277 17.38 9.71 20.50
N GLN A 278 17.20 9.75 19.17
CA GLN A 278 17.78 8.79 18.23
C GLN A 278 18.77 9.43 17.25
N HIS A 279 18.65 10.74 16.98
CA HIS A 279 19.48 11.44 16.00
C HIS A 279 20.31 12.59 16.59
N GLY A 280 19.99 13.05 17.81
CA GLY A 280 20.69 14.16 18.45
C GLY A 280 20.45 15.51 17.78
N GLU A 281 19.39 15.60 16.98
CA GLU A 281 19.06 16.79 16.18
C GLU A 281 17.64 17.27 16.50
N ALA A 282 17.37 18.54 16.19
CA ALA A 282 16.01 19.09 16.21
C ALA A 282 15.54 19.28 14.77
N GLY A 283 14.32 18.84 14.46
CA GLY A 283 13.76 19.00 13.11
C GLY A 283 13.63 20.46 12.64
N TYR A 284 13.50 21.40 13.59
CA TYR A 284 13.48 22.84 13.33
C TYR A 284 14.26 23.58 14.41
N SER A 285 15.03 24.59 14.00
CA SER A 285 15.67 25.56 14.90
C SER A 285 15.03 26.92 14.65
N PHE A 286 14.51 27.54 15.71
CA PHE A 286 13.89 28.86 15.69
C PHE A 286 14.77 29.87 16.42
#